data_AF-A0AAE4V6Z7-F1
#
_entry.id   AF-A0AAE4V6Z7-F1
#
_cell.length_a   1.000
_cell.length_b   1.000
_cell.length_c   1.000
_cell.angle_alpha   90.00
_cell.angle_beta   90.00
_cell.angle_gamma   90.00
#
_symmetry.space_group_name_H-M   'P 1'
#
loop_
_entity.id
_entity.type
_entity.pdbx_description
1 polymer ?
#
loop_
_entity_poly.entity_id
_entity_poly.type
_entity_poly.pdbx_seq_one_letter_code
_entity_poly.pdbx_strand_id
1 'polypeptide(L)'
;RADDALAALRASLSRSRPEYHGAFYDFEDVVVEPHAVQPRVPLWVGGRTLRSLRRAVAFGDGWVPFGLSLDELCALLGKVDLPGGFEVVLSAGAPLDPIGNPDTVRRALERRRDAGTTIVSTTLASTGAGHYCEQLGALRQLGDELGLTFRSSSPDDRTHP
;
A
#
# COMPACT_ATOMS: atom_id res chain seq x y z
N ARG A 1 -0.09 -18.42 13.90
CA ARG A 1 0.61 -18.70 12.62
C ARG A 1 0.83 -17.41 11.83
N ALA A 2 -0.18 -16.77 11.25
CA ALA A 2 0.03 -15.55 10.43
C ALA A 2 0.71 -14.39 11.18
N ASP A 3 0.27 -14.09 12.41
CA ASP A 3 0.82 -12.99 13.22
C ASP A 3 2.31 -13.26 13.55
N ASP A 4 2.64 -14.50 13.92
CA ASP A 4 4.01 -14.99 14.17
C ASP A 4 4.87 -14.95 12.89
N ALA A 5 4.29 -15.25 11.73
CA ALA A 5 5.00 -15.13 10.45
C ALA A 5 5.37 -13.68 10.12
N LEU A 6 4.50 -12.72 10.43
CA LEU A 6 4.80 -11.29 10.22
C LEU A 6 5.93 -10.82 11.13
N ALA A 7 5.94 -11.26 12.38
CA ALA A 7 7.03 -10.97 13.32
C ALA A 7 8.35 -11.62 12.88
N ALA A 8 8.32 -12.87 12.42
CA ALA A 8 9.47 -13.56 11.83
C ALA A 8 10.03 -12.79 10.61
N LEU A 9 9.17 -12.45 9.64
CA LEU A 9 9.58 -11.67 8.46
C LEU A 9 10.18 -10.31 8.85
N ARG A 10 9.60 -9.64 9.85
CA ARG A 10 10.13 -8.36 10.36
C ARG A 10 11.54 -8.52 10.91
N ALA A 11 11.84 -9.62 11.60
CA ALA A 11 13.17 -9.92 12.12
C ALA A 11 14.18 -10.25 11.00
N SER A 12 13.71 -10.84 9.89
CA SER A 12 14.57 -11.34 8.81
C SER A 12 14.93 -10.34 7.72
N LEU A 13 13.94 -9.58 7.20
CA LEU A 13 14.06 -8.97 5.87
C LEU A 13 15.23 -7.99 5.71
N SER A 14 15.61 -7.27 6.77
CA SER A 14 16.67 -6.25 6.76
C SER A 14 17.96 -6.69 7.47
N ARG A 15 18.14 -8.00 7.73
CA ARG A 15 19.31 -8.52 8.46
C ARG A 15 19.92 -9.69 7.71
N SER A 16 21.24 -9.68 7.53
CA SER A 16 21.99 -10.78 6.90
C SER A 16 21.97 -12.06 7.73
N ARG A 17 22.02 -11.94 9.06
CA ARG A 17 21.97 -13.04 10.02
C ARG A 17 20.86 -12.79 11.04
N PRO A 18 19.60 -13.07 10.70
CA PRO A 18 18.49 -12.83 11.60
C PRO A 18 18.32 -13.97 12.60
N GLU A 19 17.76 -13.63 13.76
CA GLU A 19 17.39 -14.56 14.82
C GLU A 19 15.93 -14.28 15.22
N TYR A 20 15.13 -15.32 15.40
CA TYR A 20 13.74 -15.22 15.81
C TYR A 20 13.27 -16.50 16.49
N HIS A 21 12.67 -16.37 17.66
CA HIS A 21 12.07 -17.49 18.39
C HIS A 21 10.61 -17.17 18.70
N GLY A 22 9.71 -17.73 17.92
CA GLY A 22 8.26 -17.53 18.01
C GLY A 22 7.49 -18.81 18.27
N ALA A 23 6.16 -18.70 18.25
CA ALA A 23 5.29 -19.83 18.56
C ALA A 23 5.21 -20.87 17.43
N PHE A 24 5.52 -20.48 16.20
CA PHE A 24 5.42 -21.33 15.01
C PHE A 24 6.68 -21.32 14.15
N TYR A 25 7.50 -20.28 14.24
CA TYR A 25 8.78 -20.16 13.56
C TYR A 25 9.89 -19.96 14.58
N ASP A 26 10.98 -20.68 14.40
CA ASP A 26 12.15 -20.65 15.26
C ASP A 26 13.37 -20.81 14.35
N PHE A 27 14.23 -19.80 14.29
CA PHE A 27 15.47 -19.85 13.54
C PHE A 27 16.56 -18.98 14.17
N GLU A 28 17.77 -19.50 14.09
CA GLU A 28 19.04 -18.86 14.40
C GLU A 28 20.09 -19.46 13.44
N ASP A 29 21.27 -18.86 13.36
CA ASP A 29 22.38 -19.34 12.51
C ASP A 29 22.04 -19.52 11.01
N VAL A 30 21.09 -18.73 10.50
CA VAL A 30 20.74 -18.67 9.08
C VAL A 30 21.29 -17.41 8.41
N VAL A 31 21.51 -17.48 7.09
CA VAL A 31 21.95 -16.33 6.27
C VAL A 31 20.87 -15.96 5.25
N VAL A 32 20.55 -14.67 5.18
CA VAL A 32 19.63 -14.08 4.18
C VAL A 32 20.42 -13.16 3.26
N GLU A 33 20.64 -13.62 2.02
CA GLU A 33 21.34 -12.85 0.98
C GLU A 33 20.62 -12.95 -0.38
N PRO A 34 20.36 -11.82 -1.06
CA PRO A 34 20.46 -10.46 -0.53
C PRO A 34 19.37 -10.20 0.52
N HIS A 35 19.73 -9.52 1.60
CA HIS A 35 18.74 -8.90 2.49
C HIS A 35 18.44 -7.49 2.00
N ALA A 36 17.34 -6.92 2.48
CA ALA A 36 16.93 -5.58 2.12
C ALA A 36 17.96 -4.56 2.62
N VAL A 37 18.37 -3.65 1.73
CA VAL A 37 19.27 -2.54 2.06
C VAL A 37 18.60 -1.56 3.03
N GLN A 38 17.28 -1.38 2.90
CA GLN A 38 16.52 -0.51 3.80
C GLN A 38 16.43 -1.09 5.22
N PRO A 39 16.56 -0.28 6.28
CA PRO A 39 16.47 -0.76 7.66
C PRO A 39 15.13 -1.39 8.03
N ARG A 40 14.06 -1.01 7.33
CA ARG A 40 12.70 -1.51 7.55
C ARG A 40 11.96 -1.67 6.23
N VAL A 41 11.69 -2.91 5.85
CA VAL A 41 10.84 -3.23 4.69
C VAL A 41 9.36 -3.02 5.05
N PRO A 42 8.59 -2.17 4.35
CA PRO A 42 7.16 -2.03 4.62
C PRO A 42 6.40 -3.35 4.42
N LEU A 43 5.56 -3.71 5.39
CA LEU A 43 4.68 -4.88 5.32
C LEU A 43 3.23 -4.43 5.25
N TRP A 44 2.58 -4.71 4.12
CA TRP A 44 1.15 -4.48 3.96
C TRP A 44 0.35 -5.76 4.15
N VAL A 45 -0.71 -5.68 4.93
CA VAL A 45 -1.58 -6.83 5.21
C VAL A 45 -2.85 -6.73 4.39
N GLY A 46 -3.18 -7.75 3.61
CA GLY A 46 -4.44 -7.84 2.89
C GLY A 46 -5.59 -8.36 3.76
N GLY A 47 -6.82 -7.96 3.43
CA GLY A 47 -8.03 -8.57 4.00
C GLY A 47 -9.18 -7.59 4.15
N ARG A 48 -10.40 -8.10 4.37
CA ARG A 48 -11.64 -7.31 4.38
C ARG A 48 -12.40 -7.33 5.70
N THR A 49 -11.71 -7.65 6.80
CA THR A 49 -12.34 -7.86 8.11
C THR A 49 -11.70 -6.98 9.18
N LEU A 50 -12.40 -6.73 10.28
CA LEU A 50 -11.80 -6.07 11.45
C LEU A 50 -10.60 -6.84 12.00
N ARG A 51 -10.61 -8.19 11.89
CA ARG A 51 -9.47 -9.02 12.29
C ARG A 51 -8.23 -8.78 11.42
N SER A 52 -8.40 -8.63 10.10
CA SER A 52 -7.26 -8.30 9.22
C SER A 52 -6.75 -6.89 9.45
N LEU A 53 -7.64 -5.92 9.68
CA LEU A 53 -7.26 -4.55 10.01
C LEU A 53 -6.49 -4.49 11.34
N ARG A 54 -6.97 -5.15 12.39
CA ARG A 54 -6.24 -5.22 13.68
C ARG A 54 -4.87 -5.86 13.53
N ARG A 55 -4.73 -6.91 12.72
CA ARG A 55 -3.43 -7.51 12.39
C ARG A 55 -2.52 -6.51 11.66
N ALA A 56 -3.07 -5.80 10.68
CA ALA A 56 -2.34 -4.80 9.92
C ALA A 56 -1.79 -3.71 10.85
N VAL A 57 -2.64 -3.16 11.74
CA VAL A 57 -2.26 -2.15 12.73
C VAL A 57 -1.19 -2.67 13.71
N ALA A 58 -1.30 -3.93 14.15
CA ALA A 58 -0.38 -4.48 15.16
C ALA A 58 1.00 -4.89 14.59
N PHE A 59 1.06 -5.39 13.35
CA PHE A 59 2.26 -6.04 12.80
C PHE A 59 2.76 -5.45 11.47
N GLY A 60 1.91 -4.69 10.78
CA GLY A 60 2.20 -4.13 9.46
C GLY A 60 2.43 -2.62 9.50
N ASP A 61 2.66 -2.08 8.32
CA ASP A 61 2.80 -0.65 8.03
C ASP A 61 1.61 -0.14 7.20
N GLY A 62 0.73 -1.04 6.74
CA GLY A 62 -0.48 -0.68 6.02
C GLY A 62 -1.46 -1.82 5.83
N TRP A 63 -2.66 -1.47 5.41
CA TRP A 63 -3.77 -2.37 5.13
C TRP A 63 -4.23 -2.25 3.68
N VAL A 64 -4.40 -3.40 3.02
CA VAL A 64 -4.83 -3.50 1.62
C VAL A 64 -6.18 -4.22 1.57
N PRO A 65 -7.29 -3.50 1.84
CA PRO A 65 -8.62 -4.07 1.75
C PRO A 65 -9.03 -4.40 0.32
N PHE A 66 -9.96 -5.35 0.19
CA PHE A 66 -10.58 -5.73 -1.07
C PHE A 66 -12.05 -6.06 -0.86
N GLY A 67 -12.87 -5.78 -1.88
CA GLY A 67 -14.30 -6.10 -1.86
C GLY A 67 -15.09 -5.40 -0.75
N LEU A 68 -14.64 -4.22 -0.32
CA LEU A 68 -15.38 -3.35 0.60
C LEU A 68 -15.91 -2.14 -0.16
N SER A 69 -17.13 -1.73 0.17
CA SER A 69 -17.61 -0.38 -0.13
C SER A 69 -16.86 0.66 0.72
N LEU A 70 -16.94 1.93 0.31
CA LEU A 70 -16.32 3.02 1.08
C LEU A 70 -16.95 3.19 2.46
N ASP A 71 -18.26 2.95 2.59
CA ASP A 71 -18.96 3.05 3.88
C ASP A 71 -18.50 1.95 4.85
N GLU A 72 -18.32 0.72 4.36
CA GLU A 72 -17.76 -0.38 5.14
C GLU A 72 -16.31 -0.12 5.55
N LEU A 73 -15.51 0.48 4.65
CA LEU A 73 -14.14 0.90 4.96
C LEU A 73 -14.14 1.88 6.13
N CYS A 74 -14.89 2.99 6.01
CA CYS A 74 -15.00 4.00 7.06
C CYS A 74 -15.44 3.38 8.40
N ALA A 75 -16.44 2.49 8.36
CA ALA A 75 -16.93 1.80 9.55
C ALA A 75 -15.90 0.87 10.19
N LEU A 76 -14.96 0.30 9.42
CA LEU A 76 -13.87 -0.51 9.95
C LEU A 76 -12.72 0.35 10.49
N LEU A 77 -12.32 1.39 9.75
CA LEU A 77 -11.26 2.30 10.17
C LEU A 77 -11.63 3.01 11.46
N GLY A 78 -12.89 3.41 11.64
CA GLY A 78 -13.37 4.02 12.90
C GLY A 78 -13.38 3.09 14.12
N LYS A 79 -12.99 1.81 13.99
CA LYS A 79 -12.92 0.84 15.10
C LYS A 79 -11.50 0.60 15.62
N VAL A 80 -10.50 1.29 15.07
CA VAL A 80 -9.09 1.15 15.45
C VAL A 80 -8.41 2.52 15.47
N ASP A 81 -7.40 2.66 16.30
CA ASP A 81 -6.49 3.81 16.23
C ASP A 81 -5.39 3.49 15.20
N LEU A 82 -5.28 4.32 14.16
CA LEU A 82 -4.27 4.13 13.12
C LEU A 82 -2.93 4.73 13.57
N PRO A 83 -1.82 3.97 13.53
CA PRO A 83 -0.50 4.50 13.80
C PRO A 83 -0.12 5.62 12.82
N GLY A 84 0.77 6.52 13.25
CA GLY A 84 1.33 7.53 12.36
C GLY A 84 2.03 6.89 11.16
N GLY A 85 1.73 7.37 9.95
CA GLY A 85 2.28 6.83 8.70
C GLY A 85 1.68 5.50 8.24
N PHE A 86 0.60 5.03 8.88
CA PHE A 86 -0.08 3.81 8.45
C PHE A 86 -0.79 4.01 7.11
N GLU A 87 -0.51 3.11 6.16
CA GLU A 87 -1.05 3.23 4.80
C GLU A 87 -2.35 2.44 4.63
N VAL A 88 -3.35 3.05 4.00
CA VAL A 88 -4.60 2.40 3.59
C VAL A 88 -4.64 2.42 2.06
N VAL A 89 -4.52 1.23 1.47
CA VAL A 89 -4.34 1.08 0.02
C VAL A 89 -5.59 0.50 -0.61
N LEU A 90 -6.24 1.26 -1.49
CA LEU A 90 -7.45 0.83 -2.19
C LEU A 90 -7.32 0.95 -3.70
N SER A 91 -8.01 0.08 -4.43
CA SER A 91 -8.12 0.22 -5.88
C SER A 91 -9.11 1.33 -6.27
N ALA A 92 -8.87 1.97 -7.42
CA ALA A 92 -9.84 2.78 -8.15
C ALA A 92 -11.14 2.03 -8.52
N GLY A 93 -11.15 0.69 -8.43
CA GLY A 93 -12.35 -0.15 -8.60
C GLY A 93 -12.78 -0.34 -10.06
N ALA A 94 -12.38 0.56 -10.95
CA ALA A 94 -12.48 0.44 -12.40
C ALA A 94 -11.30 1.16 -13.06
N PRO A 95 -10.98 0.86 -14.32
CA PRO A 95 -10.02 1.64 -15.09
C PRO A 95 -10.44 3.12 -15.11
N LEU A 96 -9.49 4.00 -14.81
CA LEU A 96 -9.71 5.43 -14.90
C LEU A 96 -9.57 5.88 -16.34
N ASP A 97 -10.38 6.86 -16.72
CA ASP A 97 -10.30 7.56 -18.01
C ASP A 97 -10.16 9.08 -17.77
N PRO A 98 -8.97 9.55 -17.33
CA PRO A 98 -8.71 10.97 -17.11
C PRO A 98 -8.97 11.87 -18.32
N ILE A 99 -8.74 11.38 -19.54
CA ILE A 99 -8.94 12.17 -20.77
C ILE A 99 -10.44 12.25 -21.11
N GLY A 100 -11.13 11.11 -21.19
CA GLY A 100 -12.53 11.10 -21.60
C GLY A 100 -13.51 11.51 -20.50
N ASN A 101 -13.15 11.30 -19.22
CA ASN A 101 -14.05 11.48 -18.08
C ASN A 101 -13.36 12.08 -16.83
N PRO A 102 -12.69 13.24 -16.93
CA PRO A 102 -11.87 13.82 -15.84
C PRO A 102 -12.65 14.05 -14.53
N ASP A 103 -13.87 14.57 -14.60
CA ASP A 103 -14.67 14.84 -13.40
C ASP A 103 -15.07 13.58 -12.64
N THR A 104 -15.31 12.49 -13.38
CA THR A 104 -15.63 11.19 -12.77
C THR A 104 -14.40 10.62 -12.07
N VAL A 105 -13.23 10.74 -12.69
CA VAL A 105 -11.95 10.36 -12.05
C VAL A 105 -11.70 11.20 -10.79
N ARG A 106 -11.87 12.52 -10.87
CA ARG A 106 -11.72 13.43 -9.73
C ARG A 106 -12.58 13.00 -8.55
N ARG A 107 -13.90 12.88 -8.77
CA ARG A 107 -14.85 12.45 -7.73
C ARG A 107 -14.50 11.06 -7.17
N ALA A 108 -14.04 10.14 -8.01
CA ALA A 108 -13.65 8.81 -7.58
C ALA A 108 -12.41 8.81 -6.66
N LEU A 109 -11.45 9.70 -6.89
CA LEU A 109 -10.25 9.86 -6.05
C LEU A 109 -10.56 10.62 -4.76
N GLU A 110 -11.34 11.70 -4.83
CA GLU A 110 -11.78 12.47 -3.66
C GLU A 110 -12.56 11.61 -2.68
N ARG A 111 -13.55 10.84 -3.15
CA ARG A 111 -14.31 9.93 -2.29
C ARG A 111 -13.45 8.90 -1.56
N ARG A 112 -12.34 8.46 -2.16
CA ARG A 112 -11.40 7.52 -1.53
C ARG A 112 -10.56 8.21 -0.47
N ARG A 113 -10.06 9.41 -0.77
CA ARG A 113 -9.35 10.25 0.20
C ARG A 113 -10.23 10.52 1.41
N ASP A 114 -11.48 10.92 1.19
CA ASP A 114 -12.44 11.23 2.26
C ASP A 114 -12.80 9.99 3.10
N ALA A 115 -12.70 8.79 2.51
CA ALA A 115 -12.86 7.53 3.22
C ALA A 115 -11.61 7.10 4.03
N GLY A 116 -10.54 7.89 4.03
CA GLY A 116 -9.29 7.60 4.75
C GLY A 116 -8.27 6.77 3.97
N THR A 117 -8.43 6.66 2.64
CA THR A 117 -7.43 6.00 1.78
C THR A 117 -6.19 6.90 1.64
N THR A 118 -5.00 6.33 1.80
CA THR A 118 -3.73 7.05 1.63
C THR A 118 -3.07 6.78 0.28
N ILE A 119 -3.32 5.61 -0.32
CA ILE A 119 -2.79 5.21 -1.63
C ILE A 119 -3.92 4.63 -2.48
N VAL A 120 -4.08 5.13 -3.70
CA VAL A 120 -5.00 4.56 -4.68
C VAL A 120 -4.23 3.82 -5.76
N SER A 121 -4.44 2.51 -5.88
CA SER A 121 -3.93 1.72 -7.01
C SER A 121 -4.90 1.80 -8.19
N THR A 122 -4.39 2.13 -9.38
CA THR A 122 -5.24 2.45 -10.53
C THR A 122 -4.79 1.68 -11.77
N THR A 123 -5.75 1.28 -12.59
CA THR A 123 -5.53 0.95 -13.99
C THR A 123 -6.07 2.08 -14.86
N LEU A 124 -5.56 2.24 -16.08
CA LEU A 124 -6.01 3.26 -17.03
C LEU A 124 -6.70 2.60 -18.21
N ALA A 125 -7.83 3.16 -18.62
CA ALA A 125 -8.44 2.81 -19.89
C ALA A 125 -7.50 3.25 -21.02
N SER A 126 -7.08 2.31 -21.88
CA SER A 126 -6.17 2.63 -22.98
C SER A 126 -6.42 1.69 -24.16
N THR A 127 -6.12 2.18 -25.37
CA THR A 127 -6.26 1.44 -26.64
C THR A 127 -4.90 1.10 -27.26
N GLY A 128 -3.80 1.52 -26.61
CA GLY A 128 -2.43 1.30 -27.05
C GLY A 128 -1.45 2.07 -26.16
N ALA A 129 -0.15 1.82 -26.34
CA ALA A 129 0.89 2.41 -25.51
C ALA A 129 0.93 3.95 -25.56
N GLY A 130 0.73 4.55 -26.74
CA GLY A 130 0.66 6.01 -26.89
C GLY A 130 -0.48 6.62 -26.07
N HIS A 131 -1.70 6.10 -26.25
CA HIS A 131 -2.86 6.53 -25.47
C HIS A 131 -2.68 6.28 -23.96
N TYR A 132 -2.03 5.20 -23.56
CA TYR A 132 -1.70 4.96 -22.16
C TYR A 132 -0.79 6.05 -21.56
N CYS A 133 0.24 6.48 -22.30
CA CYS A 133 1.11 7.58 -21.86
C CYS A 133 0.35 8.91 -21.76
N GLU A 134 -0.54 9.20 -22.70
CA GLU A 134 -1.41 10.38 -22.64
C GLU A 134 -2.33 10.34 -21.40
N GLN A 135 -2.94 9.18 -21.11
CA GLN A 135 -3.78 8.98 -19.94
C GLN A 135 -2.99 9.16 -18.63
N LEU A 136 -1.73 8.70 -18.57
CA LEU A 136 -0.84 8.94 -17.43
C LEU A 136 -0.55 10.44 -17.25
N GLY A 137 -0.28 11.16 -18.35
CA GLY A 137 -0.08 12.61 -18.34
C GLY A 137 -1.30 13.35 -17.81
N ALA A 138 -2.49 13.00 -18.29
CA ALA A 138 -3.75 13.57 -17.84
C ALA A 138 -4.04 13.24 -16.36
N LEU A 139 -3.77 12.01 -15.91
CA LEU A 139 -3.89 11.64 -14.50
C LEU A 139 -2.93 12.44 -13.62
N ARG A 140 -1.70 12.66 -14.08
CA ARG A 140 -0.69 13.44 -13.35
C ARG A 140 -1.15 14.89 -13.18
N GLN A 141 -1.61 15.53 -14.26
CA GLN A 141 -2.12 16.90 -14.22
C GLN A 141 -3.31 17.04 -13.27
N LEU A 142 -4.29 16.13 -13.38
CA LEU A 142 -5.44 16.10 -12.47
C LEU A 142 -5.02 15.87 -11.02
N GLY A 143 -4.01 15.04 -10.80
CA GLY A 143 -3.48 14.78 -9.48
C GLY A 143 -2.76 15.97 -8.87
N ASP A 144 -2.05 16.78 -9.66
CA ASP A 144 -1.43 18.03 -9.18
C ASP A 144 -2.49 19.01 -8.65
N GLU A 145 -3.64 19.12 -9.32
CA GLU A 145 -4.77 19.93 -8.85
C GLU A 145 -5.41 19.40 -7.55
N LEU A 146 -5.34 18.08 -7.33
CA LEU A 146 -5.88 17.41 -6.14
C LEU A 146 -4.87 17.33 -4.98
N GLY A 147 -3.63 17.81 -5.19
CA GLY A 147 -2.54 17.68 -4.22
C GLY A 147 -2.04 16.23 -4.04
N LEU A 148 -2.20 15.38 -5.06
CA LEU A 148 -1.75 14.00 -5.03
C LEU A 148 -0.24 13.92 -5.29
N THR A 149 0.45 13.14 -4.48
CA THR A 149 1.86 12.82 -4.70
C THR A 149 1.98 11.53 -5.50
N PHE A 150 2.71 11.58 -6.62
CA PHE A 150 3.06 10.39 -7.39
C PHE A 150 4.51 10.07 -7.05
N ARG A 151 4.74 9.02 -6.26
CA ARG A 151 6.10 8.58 -5.94
C ARG A 151 6.61 7.75 -7.11
N SER A 152 7.61 8.28 -7.81
CA SER A 152 8.49 7.45 -8.63
C SER A 152 9.47 6.77 -7.68
N SER A 153 9.56 5.44 -7.76
CA SER A 153 10.73 4.74 -7.21
C SER A 153 11.92 5.08 -8.11
N SER A 154 12.61 6.19 -7.83
CA SER A 154 13.88 6.46 -8.49
C SER A 154 14.92 5.50 -7.92
N PRO A 155 15.72 4.81 -8.76
CA PRO A 155 16.85 4.01 -8.28
C PRO A 155 17.92 4.83 -7.55
N ASP A 156 17.86 6.16 -7.60
CA ASP A 156 18.82 7.12 -7.00
C ASP A 156 18.54 7.47 -5.53
N ASP A 157 17.42 7.03 -4.93
CA ASP A 157 17.20 7.15 -3.48
C ASP A 157 18.05 6.14 -2.67
N ARG A 158 18.95 5.42 -3.37
CA ARG A 158 19.99 4.55 -2.81
C ARG A 158 21.25 5.38 -2.52
N THR A 159 21.15 6.39 -1.67
CA THR A 159 22.35 6.96 -1.05
C THR A 159 22.85 6.01 0.02
N HIS A 160 23.76 5.11 -0.39
CA HIS A 160 24.61 4.34 0.50
C HIS A 160 25.58 5.28 1.24
N PRO A 161 25.76 5.11 2.56
CA PRO A 161 27.08 4.93 3.14
C PRO A 161 27.54 3.47 3.03
#